data_AF-A0A8T0BEU9-F1
#
_entry.id   AF-A0A8T0BEU9-F1
#
_cell.length_a   1.000
_cell.length_b   1.000
_cell.length_c   1.000
_cell.angle_alpha   90.00
_cell.angle_beta   90.00
_cell.angle_gamma   90.00
#
_symmetry.space_group_name_H-M   'P 1'
#
loop_
_entity.id
_entity.type
_entity.pdbx_description
1 polymer ?
#
loop_
_entity_poly.entity_id
_entity_poly.type
_entity_poly.pdbx_seq_one_letter_code
_entity_poly.pdbx_strand_id
1 'polypeptide(L)'
;MPLTSRLHPVEWVQRTQNLYNWSEPHNSFPPGSWERVANEEMWQSRMKMAFFLFDLAERMEGGAQTHLYELSYNIYHQIVDAQKDYPANWDKNLALAAERLLRSGGGQHRLETLINQSIHHFSRYIEREPTDTQNSAIRSAITHLSKERDRLRFAQKNTT
;
A
#
# COMPACT_ATOMS: atom_id res chain seq x y z
N MET A 1 12.84 -21.72 -16.00
CA MET A 1 12.48 -20.75 -17.06
C MET A 1 13.12 -19.42 -16.71
N PRO A 2 14.03 -18.85 -17.51
CA PRO A 2 14.54 -17.51 -17.25
C PRO A 2 13.43 -16.50 -17.60
N LEU A 3 13.16 -15.55 -16.69
CA LEU A 3 12.18 -14.45 -16.83
C LEU A 3 12.66 -13.38 -17.84
N THR A 4 13.10 -13.79 -19.03
CA THR A 4 13.72 -12.90 -20.03
C THR A 4 12.81 -12.54 -21.21
N SER A 5 11.51 -12.39 -20.96
CA SER A 5 10.59 -11.74 -21.91
C SER A 5 9.71 -10.70 -21.20
N ARG A 6 10.30 -9.51 -21.02
CA ARG A 6 9.66 -8.19 -20.82
C ARG A 6 8.33 -8.19 -20.07
N LEU A 7 8.39 -8.28 -18.74
CA LEU A 7 7.33 -7.69 -17.93
C LEU A 7 7.32 -6.18 -18.22
N HIS A 8 6.18 -5.69 -18.70
CA HIS A 8 5.91 -4.26 -18.91
C HIS A 8 4.93 -3.80 -17.82
N PRO A 9 5.42 -3.40 -16.62
CA PRO A 9 4.57 -3.20 -15.45
C PRO A 9 3.42 -2.24 -15.70
N VAL A 10 3.70 -1.11 -16.36
CA VAL A 10 2.70 -0.10 -16.71
C VAL A 10 1.59 -0.66 -17.60
N GLU A 11 1.94 -1.47 -18.60
CA GLU A 11 0.96 -2.08 -19.50
C GLU A 11 0.08 -3.08 -18.75
N TRP A 12 0.66 -3.90 -17.87
CA TRP A 12 -0.10 -4.83 -17.04
C TRP A 12 -1.07 -4.09 -16.11
N VAL A 13 -0.65 -2.99 -15.50
CA VAL A 13 -1.55 -2.15 -14.68
C VAL A 13 -2.74 -1.67 -15.52
N GLN A 14 -2.49 -1.11 -16.70
CA GLN A 14 -3.55 -0.62 -17.59
C GLN A 14 -4.52 -1.73 -18.03
N ARG A 15 -4.01 -2.92 -18.34
CA ARG A 15 -4.83 -4.07 -18.75
C ARG A 15 -5.62 -4.68 -17.60
N THR A 16 -5.15 -4.56 -16.36
CA THR A 16 -5.72 -5.23 -15.18
C THR A 16 -6.60 -4.33 -14.32
N GLN A 17 -6.57 -3.00 -14.53
CA GLN A 17 -7.26 -2.02 -13.69
C GLN A 17 -8.77 -2.29 -13.50
N ASN A 18 -9.42 -2.90 -14.49
CA ASN A 18 -10.87 -3.15 -14.50
C ASN A 18 -11.23 -4.65 -14.35
N LEU A 19 -10.27 -5.51 -14.00
CA LEU A 19 -10.54 -6.95 -13.86
C LEU A 19 -11.47 -7.26 -12.68
N TYR A 20 -11.48 -6.43 -11.65
CA TYR A 20 -12.20 -6.68 -10.39
C TYR A 20 -13.23 -5.58 -10.10
N ASN A 21 -14.26 -5.48 -10.94
CA ASN A 21 -15.36 -4.53 -10.83
C ASN A 21 -16.51 -5.03 -9.94
N TRP A 22 -16.18 -5.52 -8.76
CA TRP A 22 -17.15 -6.12 -7.85
C TRP A 22 -18.06 -5.05 -7.21
N SER A 23 -19.37 -5.16 -7.35
CA SER A 23 -20.32 -4.12 -6.90
C SER A 23 -20.81 -4.26 -5.47
N GLU A 24 -20.72 -5.46 -4.87
CA GLU A 24 -21.30 -5.67 -3.54
C GLU A 24 -20.46 -4.97 -2.45
N PRO A 25 -21.09 -4.23 -1.51
CA PRO A 25 -20.39 -3.62 -0.39
C PRO A 25 -19.68 -4.67 0.47
N HIS A 26 -18.51 -4.34 1.01
CA HIS A 26 -17.62 -5.26 1.73
C HIS A 26 -18.30 -6.04 2.88
N ASN A 27 -19.10 -5.38 3.70
CA ASN A 27 -19.73 -6.00 4.88
C ASN A 27 -21.24 -6.23 4.73
N SER A 28 -21.71 -6.47 3.50
CA SER A 28 -23.15 -6.60 3.18
C SER A 28 -23.78 -7.97 3.53
N PHE A 29 -22.97 -9.04 3.63
CA PHE A 29 -23.47 -10.40 3.84
C PHE A 29 -23.38 -10.87 5.30
N PRO A 30 -24.26 -11.79 5.74
CA PRO A 30 -24.26 -12.32 7.10
C PRO A 30 -22.91 -12.95 7.50
N PRO A 31 -22.45 -12.77 8.76
CA PRO A 31 -21.28 -13.46 9.29
C PRO A 31 -21.40 -14.99 9.11
N GLY A 32 -20.31 -15.64 8.68
CA GLY A 32 -20.26 -17.10 8.51
C GLY A 32 -20.90 -17.64 7.22
N SER A 33 -21.45 -16.79 6.35
CA SER A 33 -22.00 -17.18 5.05
C SER A 33 -20.91 -17.39 3.99
N TRP A 34 -21.18 -18.23 2.99
CA TRP A 34 -20.30 -18.41 1.83
C TRP A 34 -20.22 -17.15 0.97
N GLU A 35 -21.32 -16.40 0.90
CA GLU A 35 -21.41 -15.12 0.21
C GLU A 35 -20.46 -14.10 0.83
N ARG A 36 -20.34 -14.06 2.16
CA ARG A 36 -19.35 -13.21 2.84
C ARG A 36 -17.92 -13.61 2.48
N VAL A 37 -17.62 -14.91 2.44
CA VAL A 37 -16.28 -15.38 2.05
C VAL A 37 -15.97 -14.99 0.60
N ALA A 38 -16.90 -15.22 -0.32
CA ALA A 38 -16.74 -14.83 -1.72
C ALA A 38 -16.58 -13.31 -1.89
N ASN A 39 -17.36 -12.53 -1.14
CA ASN A 39 -17.27 -11.07 -1.14
C ASN A 39 -15.88 -10.61 -0.66
N GLU A 40 -15.38 -11.17 0.45
CA GLU A 40 -14.02 -10.87 0.94
C GLU A 40 -12.97 -11.16 -0.13
N GLU A 41 -13.02 -12.33 -0.78
CA GLU A 41 -12.07 -12.69 -1.84
C GLU A 41 -12.13 -11.74 -3.05
N MET A 42 -13.33 -11.28 -3.42
CA MET A 42 -13.49 -10.31 -4.49
C MET A 42 -12.94 -8.93 -4.11
N TRP A 43 -13.13 -8.51 -2.86
CA TRP A 43 -12.52 -7.29 -2.35
C TRP A 43 -11.00 -7.42 -2.35
N GLN A 44 -10.42 -8.44 -1.71
CA GLN A 44 -8.97 -8.66 -1.69
C GLN A 44 -8.35 -8.74 -3.10
N SER A 45 -9.08 -9.29 -4.07
CA SER A 45 -8.60 -9.42 -5.45
C SER A 45 -8.31 -8.07 -6.13
N ARG A 46 -8.98 -6.97 -5.72
CA ARG A 46 -8.69 -5.62 -6.22
C ARG A 46 -7.23 -5.20 -6.00
N MET A 47 -6.61 -5.68 -4.91
CA MET A 47 -5.24 -5.33 -4.55
C MET A 47 -4.17 -6.21 -5.21
N LYS A 48 -4.55 -7.27 -5.93
CA LYS A 48 -3.60 -8.28 -6.44
C LYS A 48 -2.52 -7.71 -7.35
N MET A 49 -2.88 -6.75 -8.21
CA MET A 49 -1.90 -6.13 -9.10
C MET A 49 -0.88 -5.30 -8.32
N ALA A 50 -1.33 -4.49 -7.35
CA ALA A 50 -0.45 -3.70 -6.49
C ALA A 50 0.47 -4.62 -5.66
N PHE A 51 -0.09 -5.68 -5.07
CA PHE A 51 0.67 -6.68 -4.34
C PHE A 51 1.75 -7.37 -5.20
N PHE A 52 1.41 -7.77 -6.41
CA PHE A 52 2.35 -8.38 -7.35
C PHE A 52 3.53 -7.45 -7.67
N LEU A 53 3.26 -6.16 -7.93
CA LEU A 53 4.31 -5.17 -8.20
C LEU A 53 5.20 -4.93 -6.98
N PHE A 54 4.61 -4.89 -5.79
CA PHE A 54 5.35 -4.77 -4.55
C PHE A 54 6.31 -5.95 -4.34
N ASP A 55 5.82 -7.18 -4.46
CA ASP A 55 6.64 -8.41 -4.32
C ASP A 55 7.71 -8.50 -5.42
N LEU A 56 7.40 -8.03 -6.64
CA LEU A 56 8.40 -7.91 -7.70
C LEU A 56 9.48 -6.88 -7.34
N ALA A 57 9.11 -5.72 -6.77
CA ALA A 57 10.05 -4.69 -6.36
C ALA A 57 11.02 -5.17 -5.27
N GLU A 58 10.56 -6.00 -4.32
CA GLU A 58 11.40 -6.59 -3.27
C GLU A 58 12.51 -7.51 -3.83
N ARG A 59 12.40 -7.95 -5.10
CA ARG A 59 13.39 -8.81 -5.79
C ARG A 59 14.27 -8.06 -6.78
N MET A 60 14.08 -6.74 -6.91
CA MET A 60 14.78 -5.88 -7.84
C MET A 60 15.69 -4.92 -7.08
N GLU A 61 16.60 -4.25 -7.79
CA GLU A 61 17.49 -3.23 -7.21
C GLU A 61 17.51 -1.96 -8.06
N GLY A 62 17.95 -0.86 -7.44
CA GLY A 62 18.15 0.43 -8.12
C GLY A 62 16.86 1.06 -8.65
N GLY A 63 16.95 1.81 -9.75
CA GLY A 63 15.83 2.58 -10.28
C GLY A 63 14.62 1.74 -10.71
N ALA A 64 14.82 0.48 -11.10
CA ALA A 64 13.73 -0.43 -11.44
C ALA A 64 12.88 -0.78 -10.20
N GLN A 65 13.52 -0.94 -9.04
CA GLN A 65 12.84 -1.18 -7.77
C GLN A 65 12.00 0.03 -7.35
N THR A 66 12.57 1.24 -7.36
CA THR A 66 11.84 2.47 -7.01
C THR A 66 10.61 2.66 -7.88
N HIS A 67 10.73 2.43 -9.19
CA HIS A 67 9.60 2.56 -10.12
C HIS A 67 8.49 1.54 -9.84
N LEU A 68 8.84 0.29 -9.50
CA LEU A 68 7.85 -0.73 -9.15
C LEU A 68 7.14 -0.44 -7.82
N TYR A 69 7.87 0.04 -6.81
CA TYR A 69 7.25 0.51 -5.56
C TYR A 69 6.32 1.69 -5.81
N GLU A 70 6.70 2.61 -6.70
CA GLU A 70 5.87 3.76 -7.07
C GLU A 70 4.57 3.34 -7.75
N LEU A 71 4.63 2.43 -8.73
CA LEU A 71 3.43 1.88 -9.36
C LEU A 71 2.54 1.17 -8.34
N SER A 72 3.12 0.33 -7.49
CA SER A 72 2.39 -0.34 -6.41
C SER A 72 1.69 0.66 -5.49
N TYR A 73 2.42 1.67 -4.99
CA TYR A 73 1.88 2.70 -4.11
C TYR A 73 0.73 3.46 -4.76
N ASN A 74 0.90 3.90 -6.01
CA ASN A 74 -0.13 4.66 -6.73
C ASN A 74 -1.42 3.84 -6.88
N ILE A 75 -1.33 2.54 -7.17
CA ILE A 75 -2.50 1.67 -7.31
C ILE A 75 -3.18 1.44 -5.96
N TYR A 76 -2.42 1.14 -4.90
CA TYR A 76 -2.98 1.03 -3.55
C TYR A 76 -3.73 2.30 -3.15
N HIS A 77 -3.11 3.46 -3.38
CA HIS A 77 -3.70 4.76 -3.06
C HIS A 77 -4.99 5.00 -3.84
N GLN A 78 -5.00 4.76 -5.16
CA GLN A 78 -6.18 4.90 -6.00
C GLN A 78 -7.33 3.99 -5.55
N ILE A 79 -7.03 2.74 -5.21
CA ILE A 79 -8.06 1.78 -4.77
C ILE A 79 -8.63 2.19 -3.42
N VAL A 80 -7.79 2.58 -2.45
CA VAL A 80 -8.24 3.02 -1.13
C VAL A 80 -9.07 4.31 -1.22
N ASP A 81 -8.60 5.31 -1.96
CA ASP A 81 -9.30 6.59 -2.13
C ASP A 81 -10.68 6.45 -2.81
N ALA A 82 -10.81 5.47 -3.71
CA ALA A 82 -12.06 5.24 -4.43
C ALA A 82 -13.16 4.60 -3.57
N GLN A 83 -12.84 4.11 -2.36
CA GLN A 83 -13.77 3.33 -1.53
C GLN A 83 -14.04 4.02 -0.19
N LYS A 84 -15.33 4.17 0.14
CA LYS A 84 -15.74 4.72 1.44
C LYS A 84 -15.52 3.73 2.60
N ASP A 85 -15.72 2.45 2.32
CA ASP A 85 -15.47 1.33 3.24
C ASP A 85 -14.67 0.27 2.49
N TYR A 86 -13.76 -0.40 3.19
CA TYR A 86 -12.81 -1.35 2.61
C TYR A 86 -12.15 -2.22 3.68
N PRO A 87 -11.61 -3.41 3.36
CA PRO A 87 -10.91 -4.27 4.32
C PRO A 87 -9.78 -3.58 5.09
N ALA A 88 -9.66 -3.83 6.40
CA ALA A 88 -8.66 -3.17 7.25
C ALA A 88 -7.22 -3.37 6.78
N ASN A 89 -6.88 -4.57 6.28
CA ASN A 89 -5.55 -4.88 5.78
C ASN A 89 -5.10 -4.00 4.59
N TRP A 90 -6.01 -3.32 3.89
CA TRP A 90 -5.65 -2.36 2.85
C TRP A 90 -4.90 -1.14 3.41
N ASP A 91 -5.28 -0.67 4.61
CA ASP A 91 -4.54 0.39 5.30
C ASP A 91 -3.09 -0.08 5.56
N LYS A 92 -2.91 -1.31 6.06
CA LYS A 92 -1.58 -1.88 6.27
C LYS A 92 -0.77 -1.97 4.97
N ASN A 93 -1.38 -2.45 3.88
CA ASN A 93 -0.71 -2.60 2.59
C ASN A 93 -0.27 -1.26 2.00
N LEU A 94 -1.15 -0.26 2.02
CA LEU A 94 -0.82 1.10 1.55
C LEU A 94 0.27 1.74 2.41
N ALA A 95 0.22 1.56 3.72
CA ALA A 95 1.25 2.09 4.62
C ALA A 95 2.63 1.47 4.35
N LEU A 96 2.69 0.16 4.07
CA LEU A 96 3.92 -0.54 3.68
C LEU A 96 4.42 -0.08 2.31
N ALA A 97 3.53 0.08 1.32
CA ALA A 97 3.90 0.57 0.00
C ALA A 97 4.50 1.99 0.07
N ALA A 98 3.89 2.88 0.84
CA ALA A 98 4.42 4.23 1.08
C ALA A 98 5.79 4.18 1.78
N GLU A 99 5.96 3.30 2.77
CA GLU A 99 7.22 3.14 3.51
C GLU A 99 8.35 2.60 2.64
N ARG A 100 8.09 1.59 1.81
CA ARG A 100 9.09 1.05 0.88
C ARG A 100 9.47 2.04 -0.20
N LEU A 101 8.49 2.75 -0.75
CA LEU A 101 8.77 3.81 -1.72
C LEU A 101 9.63 4.92 -1.09
N LEU A 102 9.31 5.35 0.14
CA LEU A 102 10.12 6.29 0.90
C LEU A 102 11.57 5.83 1.03
N ARG A 103 11.80 4.58 1.44
CA ARG A 103 13.15 4.01 1.58
C ARG A 103 13.90 3.92 0.25
N SER A 104 13.19 3.73 -0.85
CA SER A 104 13.77 3.67 -2.20
C SER A 104 14.04 5.05 -2.83
N GLY A 105 13.91 6.14 -2.07
CA GLY A 105 14.21 7.50 -2.52
C GLY A 105 12.98 8.32 -2.93
N GLY A 106 11.77 7.82 -2.73
CA GLY A 106 10.52 8.57 -2.86
C GLY A 106 9.92 8.66 -4.27
N GLY A 107 10.63 8.25 -5.32
CA GLY A 107 10.14 8.35 -6.69
C GLY A 107 9.78 9.79 -7.06
N GLN A 108 8.59 10.01 -7.61
CA GLN A 108 8.02 11.34 -7.91
C GLN A 108 7.31 11.98 -6.70
N HIS A 109 7.24 11.29 -5.56
CA HIS A 109 6.51 11.75 -4.39
C HIS A 109 7.42 12.46 -3.40
N ARG A 110 6.88 13.49 -2.74
CA ARG A 110 7.58 14.17 -1.65
C ARG A 110 7.74 13.21 -0.47
N LEU A 111 8.96 13.11 0.07
CA LEU A 111 9.26 12.22 1.20
C LEU A 111 8.34 12.46 2.40
N GLU A 112 8.04 13.72 2.71
CA GLU A 112 7.11 14.07 3.81
C GLU A 112 5.69 13.54 3.55
N THR A 113 5.21 13.58 2.31
CA THR A 113 3.91 13.02 1.94
C THR A 113 3.87 11.52 2.20
N LEU A 114 4.90 10.79 1.76
CA LEU A 114 4.99 9.33 1.97
C LEU A 114 5.06 8.96 3.46
N ILE A 115 5.81 9.73 4.26
CA ILE A 115 5.86 9.53 5.71
C ILE A 115 4.48 9.73 6.34
N ASN A 116 3.79 10.83 6.01
CA ASN A 116 2.48 11.11 6.56
C ASN A 116 1.44 10.04 6.14
N GLN A 117 1.50 9.58 4.89
CA GLN A 117 0.66 8.50 4.37
C GLN A 117 0.90 7.20 5.12
N SER A 118 2.16 6.80 5.31
CA SER A 118 2.51 5.58 6.05
C SER A 118 2.05 5.65 7.51
N ILE A 119 2.30 6.77 8.21
CA ILE A 119 1.84 6.97 9.59
C ILE A 119 0.30 6.91 9.68
N HIS A 120 -0.39 7.60 8.77
CA HIS A 120 -1.85 7.68 8.76
C HIS A 120 -2.48 6.30 8.65
N HIS A 121 -2.10 5.54 7.62
CA HIS A 121 -2.70 4.23 7.36
C HIS A 121 -2.27 3.17 8.37
N PHE A 122 -1.02 3.19 8.88
CA PHE A 122 -0.66 2.29 9.99
C PHE A 122 -1.45 2.59 11.27
N SER A 123 -1.71 3.86 11.57
CA SER A 123 -2.53 4.24 12.73
C SER A 123 -3.96 3.73 12.57
N ARG A 124 -4.58 3.95 11.40
CA ARG A 124 -5.91 3.41 11.08
C ARG A 124 -5.98 1.89 11.16
N TYR A 125 -4.95 1.18 10.69
CA TYR A 125 -4.89 -0.27 10.81
C TYR A 125 -4.95 -0.73 12.27
N ILE A 126 -4.12 -0.12 13.13
CA ILE A 126 -4.11 -0.44 14.57
C ILE A 126 -5.46 -0.18 15.23
N GLU A 127 -6.13 0.92 14.86
CA GLU A 127 -7.46 1.26 15.40
C GLU A 127 -8.52 0.22 15.02
N ARG A 128 -8.43 -0.32 13.79
CA ARG A 128 -9.40 -1.28 13.24
C ARG A 128 -9.12 -2.72 13.65
N GLU A 129 -7.85 -3.06 13.84
CA GLU A 129 -7.37 -4.40 14.20
C GLU A 129 -6.56 -4.38 15.51
N PRO A 130 -7.15 -4.00 16.65
CA PRO A 130 -6.42 -3.74 17.90
C PRO A 130 -5.75 -4.99 18.49
N THR A 131 -6.22 -6.18 18.13
CA THR A 131 -5.74 -7.48 18.63
C THR A 131 -4.68 -8.12 17.72
N ASP A 132 -4.29 -7.50 16.61
CA ASP A 132 -3.27 -8.05 15.72
C ASP A 132 -1.90 -8.12 16.42
N THR A 133 -1.27 -9.28 16.35
CA THR A 133 0.08 -9.56 16.88
C THR A 133 1.17 -8.61 16.34
N GLN A 134 0.99 -8.05 15.15
CA GLN A 134 1.92 -7.15 14.48
C GLN A 134 1.84 -5.71 15.02
N ASN A 135 0.84 -5.37 15.84
CA ASN A 135 0.61 -4.00 16.29
C ASN A 135 1.80 -3.38 17.04
N SER A 136 2.57 -4.19 17.79
CA SER A 136 3.78 -3.71 18.48
C SER A 136 4.86 -3.24 17.49
N ALA A 137 5.07 -3.99 16.41
CA ALA A 137 5.99 -3.64 15.34
C ALA A 137 5.50 -2.41 14.55
N ILE A 138 4.20 -2.33 14.27
CA ILE A 138 3.61 -1.19 13.56
C ILE A 138 3.73 0.09 14.39
N ARG A 139 3.48 0.05 15.71
CA ARG A 139 3.69 1.20 16.61
C ARG A 139 5.14 1.67 16.63
N SER A 140 6.08 0.73 16.61
CA SER A 140 7.51 1.04 16.50
C SER A 140 7.81 1.74 15.17
N ALA A 141 7.27 1.23 14.05
CA ALA A 141 7.43 1.84 12.73
C ALA A 141 6.88 3.29 12.69
N ILE A 142 5.67 3.53 13.22
CA ILE A 142 5.07 4.87 13.34
C ILE A 142 5.99 5.81 14.14
N THR A 143 6.57 5.33 15.23
CA THR A 143 7.49 6.12 16.07
C THR A 143 8.74 6.50 15.28
N HIS A 144 9.32 5.57 14.52
CA HIS A 144 10.48 5.84 13.68
C HIS A 144 10.16 6.85 12.55
N LEU A 145 9.04 6.65 11.85
CA LEU A 145 8.57 7.54 10.79
C LEU A 145 8.30 8.96 11.31
N SER A 146 7.71 9.08 12.50
CA SER A 146 7.44 10.39 13.12
C SER A 146 8.74 11.16 13.40
N LYS A 147 9.76 10.48 13.92
CA LYS A 147 11.09 11.08 14.13
C LYS A 147 11.72 11.53 12.81
N GLU A 148 11.58 10.72 11.76
CA GLU A 148 12.15 11.06 10.45
C GLU A 148 11.46 12.27 9.82
N ARG A 149 10.13 12.38 9.95
CA ARG A 149 9.38 13.58 9.55
C ARG A 149 9.88 14.83 10.24
N ASP A 150 10.09 14.76 11.55
CA ASP A 150 10.50 15.92 12.35
C ASP A 150 11.92 16.37 11.95
N ARG A 151 12.82 15.42 11.65
CA ARG A 151 14.14 15.72 11.08
C ARG A 151 14.06 16.41 9.71
N LEU A 152 13.23 15.89 8.81
CA LEU A 152 13.03 16.49 7.48
C LEU A 152 12.52 17.93 7.58
N ARG A 153 11.56 18.18 8.47
CA ARG A 153 11.03 19.52 8.73
C ARG A 153 12.08 20.46 9.31
N PHE A 154 12.92 19.97 10.21
CA PHE A 154 14.01 20.76 10.78
C PHE A 154 15.06 21.12 9.72
N ALA A 155 15.44 20.17 8.86
CA ALA A 155 16.39 20.41 7.78
C ALA A 155 15.88 21.45 6.77
N GLN A 156 14.59 21.38 6.39
CA GLN A 156 13.97 22.35 5.49
C GLN A 156 13.96 23.78 6.07
N LYS A 157 13.68 23.91 7.38
CA LYS A 157 13.69 25.22 8.07
C LYS A 157 15.07 25.86 8.13
N ASN A 158 16.14 25.08 8.18
CA ASN A 158 17.52 25.59 8.26
C ASN A 158 18.17 25.83 6.88
N THR A 159 17.47 25.47 5.80
CA THR A 159 17.93 25.68 4.41
C THR A 159 17.26 26.90 3.77
N THR A 160 16.33 27.54 4.48
CA THR A 160 15.62 28.77 4.09
C THR A 160 16.10 29.94 4.94
#